data_AF-A0A101H8R3-F1
#
_entry.id   AF-A0A101H8R3-F1
#
_cell.length_a   1.000
_cell.length_b   1.000
_cell.length_c   1.000
_cell.angle_alpha   90.00
_cell.angle_beta   90.00
_cell.angle_gamma   90.00
#
_symmetry.space_group_name_H-M   'P 1'
#
loop_
_entity.id
_entity.type
_entity.pdbx_description
1 polymer ?
#
loop_
_entity_poly.entity_id
_entity_poly.type
_entity_poly.pdbx_seq_one_letter_code
_entity_poly.pdbx_strand_id
1 'polypeptide(L)'
;MTRNRLLAKVVLRFTSFLYTIPSIALFGFLVAITGIGNRSAITALVLYGILPIIRNTYVGIIEVDNQIIESAVAMGSTENQLLFKIQLPLASPVIMAGFRTMVIMTISLGGIASFIG
;
A
#
# COMPACT_ATOMS: atom_id res chain seq x y z
N MET A 1 -3.75 7.56 13.87
CA MET A 1 -2.78 6.68 13.15
C MET A 1 -1.62 7.45 12.50
N THR A 2 -1.67 8.79 12.54
CA THR A 2 -0.57 9.77 12.50
C THR A 2 0.49 9.64 13.61
N ARG A 3 0.52 8.55 14.40
CA ARG A 3 1.18 8.53 15.73
C ARG A 3 2.64 8.08 15.74
N ASN A 4 3.20 7.57 14.64
CA ASN A 4 4.59 7.09 14.67
C ASN A 4 5.33 7.32 13.34
N ARG A 5 6.02 8.46 13.22
CA ARG A 5 6.92 8.80 12.10
C ARG A 5 7.97 7.70 11.84
N LEU A 6 8.30 6.90 12.86
CA LEU A 6 9.15 5.72 12.75
C LEU A 6 8.49 4.58 11.95
N LEU A 7 7.24 4.20 12.25
CA LEU A 7 6.52 3.18 11.47
C LEU A 7 6.34 3.61 10.03
N ALA A 8 6.02 4.89 9.80
CA ALA A 8 5.95 5.47 8.47
C ALA A 8 7.26 5.34 7.68
N LYS A 9 8.38 5.77 8.29
CA LYS A 9 9.71 5.64 7.69
C LYS A 9 10.08 4.18 7.46
N VAL A 10 9.74 3.28 8.38
CA VAL A 10 9.99 1.85 8.25
C VAL A 10 9.17 1.26 7.10
N VAL A 11 7.86 1.49 7.05
CA VAL A 11 6.98 0.98 5.99
C VAL A 11 7.39 1.53 4.63
N LEU A 12 7.68 2.83 4.53
CA LEU A 12 8.16 3.42 3.27
C LEU A 12 9.53 2.85 2.86
N ARG A 13 10.48 2.73 3.80
CA ARG A 13 11.80 2.15 3.52
C ARG A 13 11.70 0.68 3.12
N PHE A 14 10.81 -0.07 3.76
CA PHE A 14 10.53 -1.46 3.45
C PHE A 14 9.88 -1.60 2.07
N THR A 15 8.93 -0.71 1.75
CA THR A 15 8.28 -0.63 0.44
C THR A 15 9.30 -0.31 -0.65
N SER A 16 10.15 0.71 -0.45
CA SER A 16 11.22 1.06 -1.38
C SER A 16 12.22 -0.07 -1.57
N PHE A 17 12.58 -0.78 -0.50
CA PHE A 17 13.43 -1.97 -0.58
C PHE A 17 12.75 -3.10 -1.37
N LEU A 18 11.47 -3.39 -1.13
CA LEU A 18 10.73 -4.38 -1.92
C LEU A 18 10.68 -4.01 -3.40
N TYR A 19 10.53 -2.73 -3.73
CA TYR A 19 10.57 -2.25 -5.12
C TYR A 19 11.93 -2.44 -5.81
N THR A 20 13.03 -2.59 -5.06
CA THR A 20 14.33 -2.93 -5.67
C THR A 20 14.45 -4.40 -6.06
N ILE A 21 13.60 -5.28 -5.52
CA ILE A 21 13.55 -6.68 -5.91
C ILE A 21 12.81 -6.75 -7.26
N PRO A 22 13.42 -7.30 -8.33
CA PRO A 22 12.72 -7.52 -9.58
C PRO A 22 11.59 -8.53 -9.39
N SER A 23 10.44 -8.31 -10.03
CA SER A 23 9.28 -9.20 -9.89
C SER A 23 9.59 -10.64 -10.26
N ILE A 24 10.32 -10.85 -11.34
CA ILE A 24 10.78 -12.17 -11.80
C ILE A 24 11.61 -12.89 -10.72
N ALA A 25 12.47 -12.17 -9.99
CA ALA A 25 13.27 -12.77 -8.92
C ALA A 25 12.39 -13.21 -7.74
N LEU A 26 11.38 -12.40 -7.37
CA LEU A 26 10.41 -12.77 -6.34
C LEU A 26 9.60 -14.01 -6.74
N PHE A 27 9.14 -14.08 -8.00
CA PHE A 27 8.45 -15.25 -8.53
C PHE A 27 9.33 -16.50 -8.44
N GLY A 28 10.59 -16.43 -8.89
CA GLY A 28 11.53 -17.56 -8.79
C GLY A 28 11.75 -18.03 -7.36
N PHE A 29 11.90 -17.09 -6.42
CA PHE A 29 12.04 -17.41 -5.00
C PHE A 29 10.79 -18.08 -4.41
N LEU A 30 9.60 -17.55 -4.71
CA LEU A 30 8.34 -18.14 -4.25
C LEU A 30 8.15 -19.54 -4.83
N VAL A 31 8.39 -19.73 -6.12
CA VAL A 31 8.30 -21.05 -6.78
C VAL A 31 9.23 -22.06 -6.13
N ALA A 32 10.45 -21.67 -5.76
CA ALA A 32 11.40 -22.56 -5.09
C ALA A 32 10.90 -23.06 -3.72
N ILE A 33 10.06 -22.28 -3.03
CA ILE A 33 9.54 -22.60 -1.70
C ILE A 33 8.17 -23.26 -1.76
N THR A 34 7.23 -22.68 -2.52
CA THR A 34 5.82 -23.10 -2.57
C THR A 34 5.49 -24.00 -3.76
N GLY A 35 6.44 -24.25 -4.66
CA GLY A 35 6.26 -25.04 -5.87
C GLY A 35 5.69 -24.22 -7.04
N ILE A 36 5.57 -24.86 -8.19
CA ILE A 36 4.93 -24.28 -9.39
C ILE A 36 3.40 -24.33 -9.21
N GLY A 37 2.69 -23.27 -9.60
CA GLY A 37 1.23 -23.22 -9.62
C GLY A 37 0.62 -21.93 -9.06
N ASN A 38 -0.72 -21.87 -9.14
CA ASN A 38 -1.54 -20.69 -8.80
C ASN A 38 -1.29 -20.14 -7.39
N ARG A 39 -0.93 -21.01 -6.43
CA ARG A 39 -0.63 -20.57 -5.06
C ARG A 39 0.53 -19.59 -5.04
N SER A 40 1.61 -19.90 -5.75
CA SER A 40 2.81 -19.06 -5.84
C SER A 40 2.51 -17.79 -6.61
N ALA A 41 1.75 -17.91 -7.71
CA ALA A 41 1.33 -16.78 -8.53
C ALA A 41 0.48 -15.77 -7.76
N ILE A 42 -0.60 -16.22 -7.13
CA ILE A 42 -1.50 -15.37 -6.34
C ILE A 42 -0.73 -14.72 -5.18
N THR A 43 0.14 -15.45 -4.50
CA THR A 43 0.94 -14.91 -3.39
C THR A 43 1.84 -13.76 -3.87
N ALA A 44 2.54 -13.93 -5.01
CA ALA A 44 3.38 -12.90 -5.58
C ALA A 44 2.58 -11.65 -5.99
N LEU A 45 1.43 -11.85 -6.64
CA LEU A 45 0.55 -10.77 -7.08
C LEU A 45 -0.01 -9.97 -5.91
N VAL A 46 -0.45 -10.66 -4.85
CA VAL A 46 -0.94 -10.00 -3.62
C VAL A 46 0.16 -9.19 -2.96
N LEU A 47 1.36 -9.76 -2.82
CA LEU A 47 2.50 -9.04 -2.21
C LEU A 47 2.84 -7.77 -2.99
N TYR A 48 2.92 -7.83 -4.32
CA TYR A 48 3.19 -6.66 -5.14
C TYR A 48 2.04 -5.64 -5.14
N GLY A 49 0.80 -6.11 -5.20
CA GLY A 49 -0.39 -5.24 -5.21
C GLY A 49 -0.55 -4.44 -3.92
N ILE A 50 -0.15 -4.99 -2.77
CA ILE A 50 -0.25 -4.30 -1.48
C ILE A 50 0.69 -3.08 -1.38
N LEU A 51 1.82 -3.08 -2.09
CA LEU A 51 2.81 -2.00 -2.00
C LEU A 51 2.27 -0.62 -2.42
N PRO A 52 1.69 -0.44 -3.62
CA PRO A 52 1.15 0.86 -4.04
C PRO A 52 -0.01 1.32 -3.17
N ILE A 53 -0.88 0.41 -2.68
CA ILE A 53 -2.02 0.83 -1.86
C ILE A 53 -1.57 1.32 -0.48
N ILE A 54 -0.60 0.66 0.15
CA ILE A 54 -0.02 1.11 1.42
C ILE A 54 0.66 2.47 1.24
N ARG A 55 1.50 2.61 0.21
CA ARG A 55 2.24 3.86 -0.04
C ARG A 55 1.28 5.03 -0.25
N ASN A 56 0.27 4.87 -1.10
CA ASN A 56 -0.68 5.94 -1.39
C ASN A 56 -1.62 6.24 -0.23
N THR A 57 -2.01 5.23 0.55
CA THR A 57 -2.79 5.45 1.77
C THR A 57 -1.99 6.25 2.79
N TYR A 58 -0.70 5.92 2.94
CA TYR A 58 0.19 6.68 3.81
C TYR A 58 0.33 8.13 3.33
N VAL A 59 0.69 8.34 2.06
CA VAL A 59 0.83 9.67 1.46
C VAL A 59 -0.45 10.48 1.58
N GLY A 60 -1.60 9.89 1.23
CA GLY A 60 -2.90 10.56 1.30
C GLY A 60 -3.28 11.01 2.70
N ILE A 61 -2.96 10.23 3.74
CA ILE A 61 -3.24 10.61 5.14
C ILE A 61 -2.30 11.73 5.61
N ILE A 62 -1.02 11.73 5.21
CA ILE A 62 -0.07 12.77 5.64
C ILE A 62 -0.18 14.08 4.88
N GLU A 63 -0.75 14.06 3.67
CA GLU A 63 -0.99 15.24 2.85
C GLU A 63 -2.26 16.01 3.26
N VAL A 64 -3.07 15.45 4.18
CA VAL A 64 -4.18 16.18 4.78
C VAL A 64 -3.65 17.40 5.50
N ASP A 65 -4.20 18.57 5.18
CA ASP A 65 -3.77 19.85 5.73
C ASP A 65 -3.81 19.83 7.27
N ASN A 66 -2.68 20.18 7.87
CA ASN A 66 -2.50 20.23 9.32
C ASN A 66 -3.43 21.27 9.97
N GLN A 67 -3.79 22.36 9.27
CA GLN A 67 -4.75 23.35 9.79
C GLN A 67 -6.14 22.76 9.98
N ILE A 68 -6.57 21.85 9.09
CA ILE A 68 -7.84 21.14 9.21
C ILE A 68 -7.81 20.20 10.42
N ILE A 69 -6.68 19.52 10.63
CA ILE A 69 -6.48 18.61 11.77
C ILE A 69 -6.51 19.38 13.09
N GLU A 70 -5.75 20.48 13.20
CA GLU A 70 -5.70 21.31 14.40
C GLU A 70 -7.08 21.91 14.73
N SER A 71 -7.80 22.38 13.70
CA SER A 71 -9.16 22.89 13.85
C SER A 71 -10.13 21.81 14.35
N ALA A 72 -10.05 20.59 13.80
CA ALA A 72 -10.89 19.48 14.22
C ALA A 72 -10.62 19.03 15.66
N VAL A 73 -9.36 19.05 16.08
CA VAL A 73 -8.95 18.76 17.46
C VAL A 73 -9.45 19.87 18.40
N ALA A 74 -9.33 21.14 18.01
CA ALA A 74 -9.86 22.27 18.77
C ALA A 74 -11.38 22.23 18.93
N MET A 75 -12.10 21.66 17.95
CA MET A 75 -13.54 21.38 18.03
C MET A 75 -13.90 20.13 18.87
N GLY A 76 -12.93 19.46 19.48
CA GLY A 76 -13.15 18.32 20.38
C GLY A 76 -13.25 16.96 19.68
N SER A 77 -12.76 16.83 18.45
CA SER A 77 -12.75 15.53 17.76
C SER A 77 -11.85 14.52 18.45
N THR A 78 -12.38 13.33 18.74
CA THR A 78 -11.58 12.18 19.20
C THR A 78 -10.68 11.63 18.08
N GLU A 79 -9.62 10.89 18.43
CA GLU A 79 -8.70 10.32 17.43
C GLU A 79 -9.41 9.46 16.36
N ASN A 80 -10.44 8.70 16.76
CA ASN A 80 -11.21 7.88 15.83
C ASN A 80 -12.08 8.72 14.91
N GLN A 81 -12.69 9.80 15.43
CA GLN A 81 -13.45 10.73 14.59
C GLN A 81 -12.53 11.47 13.61
N LEU A 82 -11.36 11.89 14.07
CA LEU A 82 -10.35 12.53 13.22
C LEU A 82 -9.90 11.60 12.09
N LEU A 83 -9.66 10.31 12.38
CA LEU A 83 -9.27 9.35 11.36
C LEU A 83 -10.40 9.06 10.36
N PHE A 84 -11.56 8.62 10.86
CA PHE A 84 -12.63 8.09 10.00
C PHE A 84 -13.50 9.17 9.36
N LYS A 85 -13.66 10.34 9.98
CA LYS A 85 -14.54 11.40 9.46
C LYS A 85 -13.79 12.51 8.73
N ILE A 86 -12.47 12.62 8.90
CA ILE A 86 -11.68 13.72 8.33
C ILE A 86 -10.53 13.18 7.49
N GLN A 87 -9.57 12.47 8.10
CA GLN A 87 -8.38 12.03 7.38
C GLN A 87 -8.70 11.05 6.24
N LEU A 88 -9.48 10.00 6.50
CA LEU A 88 -9.82 9.00 5.48
C LEU A 88 -10.64 9.57 4.32
N PRO A 89 -11.70 10.38 4.53
CA PRO A 89 -12.42 11.03 3.44
C PRO A 89 -11.55 11.96 2.61
N LEU A 90 -10.71 12.78 3.24
CA LEU A 90 -9.82 13.72 2.54
C LEU A 90 -8.68 13.00 1.79
N ALA A 91 -8.17 11.90 2.35
CA ALA A 91 -7.17 11.05 1.71
C ALA A 91 -7.74 10.15 0.60
N SER A 92 -9.06 10.01 0.51
CA SER A 92 -9.72 9.06 -0.39
C SER A 92 -9.32 9.17 -1.87
N PRO A 93 -9.12 10.36 -2.47
CA PRO A 93 -8.71 10.45 -3.87
C PRO A 93 -7.32 9.83 -4.10
N VAL A 94 -6.40 10.03 -3.16
CA VAL A 94 -5.04 9.47 -3.22
C VAL A 94 -5.07 7.96 -2.98
N ILE A 95 -5.88 7.48 -2.02
CA ILE A 95 -6.08 6.04 -1.80
C ILE A 95 -6.63 5.38 -3.06
N MET A 96 -7.60 6.00 -3.74
CA MET A 96 -8.16 5.50 -5.01
C MET A 96 -7.14 5.52 -6.15
N ALA A 97 -6.26 6.52 -6.22
CA ALA A 97 -5.14 6.51 -7.15
C ALA A 97 -4.20 5.31 -6.88
N GLY A 98 -3.90 5.04 -5.61
CA GLY A 98 -3.13 3.86 -5.21
C GLY A 98 -3.78 2.53 -5.56
N PHE A 99 -5.09 2.42 -5.37
CA PHE A 99 -5.87 1.25 -5.79
C PHE A 99 -5.81 1.05 -7.31
N ARG A 100 -5.94 2.12 -8.10
CA ARG A 100 -5.79 2.05 -9.55
C ARG A 100 -4.41 1.53 -9.95
N THR A 101 -3.35 2.06 -9.34
CA THR A 101 -1.97 1.60 -9.60
C THR A 101 -1.79 0.13 -9.21
N MET A 102 -2.35 -0.29 -8.07
CA MET A 102 -2.36 -1.69 -7.63
C MET A 102 -2.99 -2.61 -8.68
N VAL A 103 -4.15 -2.25 -9.20
CA VAL A 103 -4.86 -3.02 -10.23
C VAL A 103 -4.02 -3.12 -11.51
N ILE A 104 -3.48 -2.00 -11.99
CA ILE A 104 -2.64 -1.97 -13.20
C ILE A 104 -1.42 -2.88 -13.03
N MET A 105 -0.69 -2.75 -11.91
CA MET A 105 0.47 -3.58 -11.64
C MET A 105 0.11 -5.07 -11.57
N THR A 106 -1.00 -5.41 -10.91
CA THR A 106 -1.46 -6.79 -10.77
C THR A 106 -1.80 -7.40 -12.13
N ILE A 107 -2.47 -6.65 -13.01
CA ILE A 107 -2.76 -7.10 -14.39
C ILE A 107 -1.46 -7.28 -15.18
N SER A 108 -0.53 -6.33 -15.11
CA SER A 108 0.76 -6.42 -15.80
C SER A 108 1.59 -7.62 -15.33
N LEU A 109 1.66 -7.85 -14.03
CA LEU A 109 2.37 -8.98 -13.42
C LEU A 109 1.63 -10.31 -13.65
N GLY A 110 0.31 -10.28 -13.80
CA GLY A 110 -0.49 -11.45 -14.12
C GLY A 110 -0.07 -12.11 -15.44
N GLY A 111 0.38 -11.31 -16.42
CA GLY A 111 0.95 -11.82 -17.66
C GLY A 111 2.27 -12.59 -17.47
N ILE A 112 3.04 -12.28 -16.41
CA ILE A 112 4.25 -13.04 -16.05
C ILE A 112 3.86 -14.27 -15.21
N ALA A 113 2.88 -14.11 -14.33
CA ALA A 113 2.40 -15.17 -13.44
C ALA A 113 1.82 -16.36 -14.22
N SER A 114 1.21 -16.13 -15.38
CA SER A 114 0.64 -17.18 -16.24
C SER A 114 1.66 -18.21 -16.73
N PHE A 115 2.96 -17.90 -16.73
CA PHE A 115 4.02 -18.87 -17.09
C PHE A 115 4.28 -19.91 -16.00
N ILE A 116 3.75 -19.68 -14.79
CA ILE A 116 4.05 -20.44 -13.58
C ILE A 116 2.80 -21.16 -13.05
N GLY A 117 1.61 -20.77 -13.52
CA GLY A 117 0.31 -21.31 -13.10
C GLY A 117 -0.66 -20.22 -12.71
#